data_AF-A0A2B7ZVP4-F1
#
_entry.id   AF-A0A2B7ZVP4-F1
#
_cell.length_a   1.000
_cell.length_b   1.000
_cell.length_c   1.000
_cell.angle_alpha   90.00
_cell.angle_beta   90.00
_cell.angle_gamma   90.00
#
_symmetry.space_group_name_H-M   'P 1'
#
loop_
_entity.id
_entity.type
_entity.pdbx_description
1 polymer ?
#
loop_
_entity_poly.entity_id
_entity_poly.type
_entity_poly.pdbx_seq_one_letter_code
_entity_poly.pdbx_strand_id
1 'polypeptide(L)'
;MVTPIIKQPGLNPSVPFSYRPIANVTFTSKIIEKLIASQLLDYLNMNNLLLPCQSGLRKGHSTLYLLLRLLSDIYDAMDRSEVTLLALFDVSAAFDSVDHDILL
;
A
#
# COMPACT_ATOMS: atom_id res chain seq x y z
N MET A 1 -19.95 -1.41 -11.12
CA MET A 1 -19.84 -0.23 -12.02
C MET A 1 -18.52 0.48 -11.68
N VAL A 2 -17.73 0.87 -12.67
CA VAL A 2 -16.48 1.62 -12.44
C VAL A 2 -16.76 3.11 -12.59
N THR A 3 -16.39 3.89 -11.59
CA THR A 3 -16.54 5.35 -11.62
C THR A 3 -15.14 5.99 -11.64
N PRO A 4 -14.75 6.68 -12.72
CA PRO A 4 -13.46 7.36 -12.80
C PRO A 4 -13.50 8.69 -12.02
N ILE A 5 -12.50 8.96 -11.19
CA ILE A 5 -12.33 10.22 -10.45
C ILE A 5 -10.99 10.87 -10.81
N ILE A 6 -10.94 12.19 -10.98
CA ILE A 6 -9.71 12.93 -11.27
C ILE A 6 -8.73 12.79 -10.09
N LYS A 7 -7.48 12.39 -10.36
CA LYS A 7 -6.46 12.09 -9.34
C LYS A 7 -6.11 13.30 -8.46
N GLN A 8 -5.99 14.49 -9.05
CA GLN A 8 -5.59 15.73 -8.39
C GLN A 8 -6.22 16.95 -9.07
N PRO A 9 -6.57 18.01 -8.31
CA PRO A 9 -7.05 19.27 -8.89
C PRO A 9 -5.97 19.89 -9.78
N GLY A 10 -6.35 20.34 -10.98
CA GLY A 10 -5.45 20.96 -11.97
C GLY A 10 -4.95 20.03 -13.08
N LEU A 11 -5.24 18.72 -13.02
CA LEU A 11 -4.96 17.79 -14.11
C LEU A 11 -5.92 17.99 -15.29
N ASN A 12 -5.43 17.79 -16.52
CA ASN A 12 -6.24 17.93 -17.74
C ASN A 12 -7.30 16.81 -17.81
N PRO A 13 -8.60 17.14 -17.81
CA PRO A 13 -9.70 16.17 -17.90
C PRO A 13 -9.77 15.43 -19.25
N SER A 14 -9.10 15.93 -20.29
CA SER A 14 -9.08 15.31 -21.61
C SER A 14 -8.12 14.12 -21.69
N VAL A 15 -7.27 13.92 -20.68
CA VAL A 15 -6.27 12.86 -20.64
C VAL A 15 -6.77 11.71 -19.75
N PRO A 16 -6.97 10.48 -20.28
CA PRO A 16 -7.47 9.34 -19.50
C PRO A 16 -6.60 8.99 -18.28
N PHE A 17 -5.28 9.19 -18.39
CA PHE A 17 -4.34 8.93 -17.30
C PHE A 17 -4.52 9.85 -16.08
N SER A 18 -5.24 10.97 -16.23
CA SER A 18 -5.59 11.88 -15.13
C SER A 18 -6.62 11.28 -14.17
N TYR A 19 -7.27 10.17 -14.53
CA TYR A 19 -8.31 9.54 -13.73
C TYR A 19 -7.79 8.31 -12.98
N ARG A 20 -8.37 8.06 -11.80
CA ARG A 20 -8.27 6.80 -11.06
C ARG A 20 -9.61 6.06 -11.20
N PRO A 21 -9.62 4.84 -11.74
CA PRO A 21 -10.84 4.03 -11.76
C PRO A 21 -11.17 3.56 -10.33
N ILE A 22 -12.44 3.67 -9.94
CA ILE A 22 -12.93 3.12 -8.67
C ILE A 22 -13.98 2.06 -8.98
N ALA A 23 -13.69 0.81 -8.62
CA ALA A 23 -14.64 -0.28 -8.74
C ALA A 23 -15.69 -0.22 -7.64
N ASN A 24 -16.93 0.15 -7.98
CA ASN A 24 -18.06 -0.05 -7.08
C ASN A 24 -18.61 -1.46 -7.29
N VAL A 25 -18.07 -2.39 -6.50
CA VAL A 25 -18.45 -3.79 -6.44
C VAL A 25 -19.78 -3.98 -5.70
N THR A 26 -20.49 -5.06 -6.00
CA THR A 26 -21.79 -5.37 -5.39
C THR A 26 -21.64 -5.67 -3.91
N PHE A 27 -22.74 -5.53 -3.14
CA PHE A 27 -22.73 -5.84 -1.71
C PHE A 27 -22.22 -7.25 -1.41
N THR A 28 -22.69 -8.25 -2.17
CA THR A 28 -22.24 -9.65 -2.04
C THR A 28 -20.75 -9.79 -2.30
N SER A 29 -20.20 -9.10 -3.32
CA SER A 29 -18.75 -9.11 -3.60
C SER A 29 -17.95 -8.56 -2.41
N LYS A 30 -18.38 -7.45 -1.82
CA LYS A 30 -17.70 -6.85 -0.64
C LYS A 30 -17.66 -7.80 0.55
N ILE A 31 -18.71 -8.59 0.76
CA ILE A 31 -18.74 -9.60 1.83
C ILE A 31 -17.70 -10.69 1.55
N ILE A 32 -17.69 -11.23 0.33
CA ILE A 32 -16.77 -12.30 -0.06
C ILE A 32 -15.32 -11.80 0.01
N GLU A 33 -15.03 -10.62 -0.55
CA GLU A 33 -13.71 -9.98 -0.49
C GLU A 33 -13.23 -9.83 0.95
N LYS A 34 -14.11 -9.38 1.86
CA LYS A 34 -13.77 -9.24 3.28
C LYS A 34 -13.48 -10.58 3.95
N LEU A 35 -14.25 -11.62 3.63
CA LEU A 35 -14.05 -12.97 4.16
C LEU A 35 -12.69 -13.53 3.71
N ILE A 36 -12.40 -13.47 2.40
CA ILE A 36 -11.15 -13.93 1.81
C ILE A 36 -9.97 -13.15 2.39
N ALA A 37 -10.09 -11.82 2.48
CA ALA A 37 -9.04 -10.97 3.05
C ALA A 37 -8.74 -11.34 4.52
N SER A 38 -9.76 -11.64 5.32
CA SER A 38 -9.56 -12.09 6.71
C SER A 38 -8.79 -13.40 6.75
N GLN A 39 -9.23 -14.41 5.99
CA GLN A 39 -8.60 -15.72 5.96
C GLN A 39 -7.14 -15.64 5.48
N LEU A 40 -6.87 -14.85 4.44
CA LEU A 40 -5.53 -14.65 3.90
C LEU A 40 -4.62 -13.95 4.92
N LEU A 41 -5.10 -12.88 5.56
CA LEU A 41 -4.33 -12.17 6.57
C LEU A 41 -4.02 -13.07 7.77
N ASP A 42 -4.97 -13.89 8.22
CA ASP A 42 -4.74 -14.81 9.32
C ASP A 42 -3.65 -15.84 8.94
N TYR A 43 -3.70 -16.39 7.73
CA TYR A 43 -2.65 -17.30 7.23
C TYR A 43 -1.28 -16.62 7.15
N LEU A 44 -1.20 -15.41 6.58
CA LEU A 44 0.05 -14.66 6.45
C LEU A 44 0.66 -14.33 7.82
N ASN A 45 -0.17 -14.01 8.81
CA ASN A 45 0.29 -13.72 10.18
C ASN A 45 0.74 -14.98 10.90
N MET A 46 -0.01 -16.08 10.83
CA MET A 46 0.35 -17.34 11.49
C MET A 46 1.68 -17.90 10.97
N ASN A 47 1.97 -17.70 9.69
CA ASN A 47 3.21 -18.19 9.05
C ASN A 47 4.33 -17.14 8.99
N ASN A 48 4.16 -15.96 9.61
CA ASN A 48 5.14 -14.87 9.59
C ASN A 48 5.60 -14.45 8.18
N LEU A 49 4.68 -14.44 7.21
CA LEU A 49 4.97 -14.12 5.80
C LEU A 49 4.94 -12.61 5.50
N LEU A 50 4.47 -11.79 6.44
CA LEU A 50 4.49 -10.33 6.31
C LEU A 50 5.85 -9.77 6.74
N LEU A 51 6.42 -8.87 5.93
CA LEU A 51 7.69 -8.24 6.27
C LEU A 51 7.60 -7.52 7.63
N PRO A 52 8.59 -7.69 8.54
CA PRO A 52 8.60 -7.03 9.84
C PRO A 52 8.57 -5.50 9.78
N CYS A 53 9.05 -4.91 8.68
CA CYS A 53 9.09 -3.47 8.47
C CYS A 53 7.84 -2.93 7.76
N GLN A 54 6.93 -3.79 7.32
CA GLN A 54 5.70 -3.37 6.65
C GLN A 54 4.71 -2.79 7.68
N SER A 55 4.43 -1.50 7.56
CA SER A 55 3.42 -0.82 8.39
C SER A 55 2.11 -0.54 7.65
N GLY A 56 2.15 -0.47 6.31
CA GLY A 56 0.97 -0.27 5.49
C GLY A 56 0.06 -1.51 5.46
N LEU A 57 -1.26 -1.30 5.52
CA LEU A 57 -2.29 -2.35 5.42
C LEU A 57 -2.13 -3.49 6.46
N ARG A 58 -1.50 -3.19 7.60
CA ARG A 58 -1.25 -4.16 8.68
C ARG A 58 -2.00 -3.75 9.95
N LYS A 59 -2.76 -4.69 10.52
CA LYS A 59 -3.52 -4.46 11.75
C LYS A 59 -2.57 -4.11 12.89
N GLY A 60 -2.90 -3.07 13.66
CA GLY A 60 -2.08 -2.60 14.78
C GLY A 60 -0.87 -1.75 14.40
N HIS A 61 -0.65 -1.48 13.11
CA HIS A 61 0.40 -0.58 12.64
C HIS A 61 -0.20 0.73 12.14
N SER A 62 0.54 1.82 12.30
CA SER A 62 0.18 3.15 11.82
C SER A 62 1.29 3.73 10.95
N THR A 63 0.95 4.75 10.16
CA THR A 63 1.95 5.54 9.42
C THR A 63 2.91 6.27 10.35
N LEU A 64 2.44 6.63 11.55
CA LEU A 64 3.27 7.24 12.60
C LEU A 64 4.36 6.28 13.09
N TYR A 65 4.03 5.00 13.28
CA TYR A 65 5.03 4.00 13.69
C TYR A 65 6.15 3.87 12.65
N LEU A 66 5.81 3.83 11.36
CA LEU A 66 6.79 3.81 10.28
C LEU A 66 7.70 5.04 10.32
N LEU A 67 7.12 6.23 10.51
CA LEU A 67 7.88 7.49 10.56
C LEU A 67 8.82 7.52 11.78
N LEU A 68 8.32 7.14 12.96
CA LEU A 68 9.15 7.09 14.17
C LEU A 68 10.31 6.12 14.02
N ARG A 69 10.07 4.96 13.42
CA ARG A 69 11.13 3.98 13.17
C ARG A 69 12.19 4.52 12.21
N LEU A 70 11.77 5.11 11.09
CA LEU A 70 12.67 5.75 10.15
C LEU A 70 13.52 6.85 10.81
N LEU A 71 12.90 7.70 11.64
CA LEU A 71 13.60 8.75 12.36
C LEU A 71 14.59 8.18 13.36
N SER A 72 14.22 7.13 14.10
CA SER A 72 15.13 6.41 15.01
C SER A 72 16.36 5.90 14.27
N ASP A 73 16.17 5.25 13.12
CA ASP A 73 17.27 4.70 12.31
C ASP A 73 18.21 5.83 11.82
N ILE A 74 17.66 6.99 11.45
CA ILE A 74 18.44 8.17 11.03
C ILE A 74 19.23 8.76 12.20
N TYR A 75 18.60 8.92 13.38
CA TYR A 75 19.27 9.47 14.55
C TYR A 75 20.37 8.54 15.06
N ASP A 76 20.14 7.23 15.09
CA ASP A 76 21.13 6.24 15.50
C ASP A 76 22.37 6.25 14.60
N ALA A 77 22.18 6.42 13.27
CA ALA A 77 23.28 6.56 12.32
C ALA A 77 24.02 7.90 12.49
N MET A 78 23.29 8.98 12.78
CA MET A 78 23.88 10.29 13.05
C MET A 78 24.76 10.28 14.30
N ASP A 79 24.31 9.64 15.38
CA ASP A 79 25.07 9.48 16.62
C ASP A 79 26.36 8.67 16.40
N ARG A 80 26.34 7.72 15.46
CA ARG A 80 27.51 6.95 15.03
C ARG A 80 28.40 7.67 14.01
N SER A 81 28.07 8.91 13.63
CA SER A 81 28.75 9.66 12.56
C SER A 81 28.78 8.92 11.21
N GLU A 82 27.76 8.13 10.92
CA GLU A 82 27.62 7.37 9.68
C GLU A 82 26.90 8.21 8.59
N VAL A 83 27.27 7.98 7.33
CA VAL A 83 26.56 8.61 6.19
C VAL A 83 25.22 7.90 6.00
N THR A 84 24.12 8.67 6.08
CA THR A 84 22.76 8.15 5.90
C THR A 84 22.23 8.52 4.51
N LEU A 85 21.70 7.52 3.79
CA LEU A 85 21.05 7.70 2.49
C LEU A 85 19.61 7.17 2.56
N LEU A 86 18.64 7.98 2.14
CA LEU A 86 17.24 7.61 2.07
C LEU A 86 16.78 7.54 0.61
N ALA A 87 16.41 6.34 0.16
CA ALA A 87 15.81 6.11 -1.15
C ALA A 87 14.31 5.84 -0.98
N LEU A 88 13.47 6.65 -1.63
CA LEU A 88 12.02 6.51 -1.62
C LEU A 88 11.56 6.02 -2.99
N PHE A 89 10.74 4.98 -3.00
CA PHE A 89 10.19 4.38 -4.20
C PHE A 89 8.67 4.47 -4.18
N ASP A 90 8.08 4.77 -5.33
CA ASP A 90 6.65 4.73 -5.54
C ASP A 90 6.33 3.93 -6.81
N VAL A 91 5.28 3.12 -6.76
CA VAL A 91 4.88 2.25 -7.86
C VAL A 91 3.72 2.90 -8.61
N SER A 92 3.95 3.24 -9.87
CA SER A 92 2.91 3.80 -10.73
C SER A 92 1.77 2.82 -10.92
N ALA A 93 0.54 3.25 -10.62
CA ALA A 93 -0.68 2.44 -10.78
C ALA A 93 -0.57 1.04 -10.13
N ALA A 94 -0.06 0.97 -8.89
CA ALA A 94 0.27 -0.27 -8.20
C ALA A 94 -0.84 -1.34 -8.18
N PHE A 95 -2.11 -0.94 -8.07
CA PHE A 95 -3.25 -1.88 -8.09
C PHE A 95 -3.61 -2.36 -9.50
N ASP A 96 -3.38 -1.53 -10.52
CA ASP A 96 -3.69 -1.86 -11.91
C ASP A 96 -2.53 -2.65 -12.57
N SER A 97 -1.34 -2.64 -11.97
CA SER A 97 -0.11 -3.23 -12.51
C SER A 97 0.23 -4.61 -11.92
N VAL A 98 -0.73 -5.25 -11.23
CA VAL A 98 -0.52 -6.56 -10.63
C VAL A 98 -0.59 -7.63 -11.72
N ASP A 99 0.46 -8.45 -11.81
CA ASP A 99 0.50 -9.60 -12.70
C ASP A 99 -0.32 -10.76 -12.12
N HIS A 100 -1.31 -11.23 -12.88
CA HIS A 100 -2.22 -12.29 -12.45
C HIS A 100 -1.58 -13.68 -12.48
N ASP A 101 -0.57 -13.91 -13.33
CA ASP A 101 0.13 -15.20 -13.42
C ASP A 101 1.08 -15.41 -12.23
N ILE A 102 1.55 -14.32 -11.61
CA ILE A 102 2.36 -14.37 -10.39
C ILE A 102 1.47 -14.47 -9.14
N LEU A 103 0.28 -13.87 -9.19
CA LEU A 103 -0.63 -13.81 -8.04
C LEU A 103 -1.41 -15.12 -7.81
N LEU A 104 -1.74 -15.86 -8.88
CA LEU A 104 -2.57 -17.07 -8.86
C LEU A 104 -1.73 -18.34 -9.03
#